data_AF-A0A7N2N233-F1
#
_entry.id   AF-A0A7N2N233-F1
#
_cell.length_a   1.000
_cell.length_b   1.000
_cell.length_c   1.000
_cell.angle_alpha   90.00
_cell.angle_beta   90.00
_cell.angle_gamma   90.00
#
_symmetry.space_group_name_H-M   'P 1'
#
loop_
_entity.id
_entity.type
_entity.pdbx_description
1 polymer ?
#
loop_
_entity_poly.entity_id
_entity_poly.type
_entity_poly.pdbx_seq_one_letter_code
_entity_poly.pdbx_strand_id
1 'polypeptide(L)'
;MSSTRSGRHHRPSSSSPVSSNSLLKSIKEPPHNIFPSKDEFLRLVAVLAIASSVAVCCNIFFTLINRQPKPFCDSHNSHSPDSISDFCEPCPSNGECNQGKLECVRGYRKHGKLCVEDGDINETAKKLLKWIEIHLCEAQAQFLCDGLGAVWVREDDIWKELDGHDLVKNVGLDDGTFLYTKQRVMDAVSRLLETRTDPHGIKELKCPDSLAEHYKPVPCRIRQWLSEHALIVFPVSTLLIGCTVLFWKVRQRQYISSRVEELYHQCTSFGATGISVVLHKHNGIFLLYKSLAIEVAVPEYLILVPELNS
;
A
#
# COMPACT_ATOMS: atom_id res chain seq x y z
N MET A 1 -33.24 -123.33 8.92
CA MET A 1 -32.68 -123.38 10.30
C MET A 1 -32.61 -121.96 10.86
N SER A 2 -32.63 -121.81 12.19
CA SER A 2 -32.35 -120.57 12.95
C SER A 2 -33.30 -119.37 12.70
N SER A 3 -34.23 -119.06 13.62
CA SER A 3 -34.04 -118.27 14.87
C SER A 3 -33.99 -116.75 14.63
N THR A 4 -35.07 -115.96 14.78
CA THR A 4 -35.86 -115.57 15.99
C THR A 4 -35.51 -114.16 16.48
N ARG A 5 -36.50 -113.53 17.16
CA ARG A 5 -36.40 -112.40 18.11
C ARG A 5 -36.62 -111.00 17.47
N SER A 6 -37.72 -110.24 17.66
CA SER A 6 -38.80 -110.11 18.68
C SER A 6 -38.65 -108.88 19.58
N GLY A 7 -39.64 -107.97 19.51
CA GLY A 7 -39.85 -106.83 20.42
C GLY A 7 -39.20 -105.49 19.96
N ARG A 8 -39.74 -104.32 20.32
CA ARG A 8 -41.07 -104.01 20.91
C ARG A 8 -41.43 -102.52 20.67
N HIS A 9 -42.71 -102.16 20.85
CA HIS A 9 -43.32 -100.84 20.60
C HIS A 9 -42.55 -99.59 21.08
N HIS A 10 -42.68 -98.48 20.34
CA HIS A 10 -43.41 -97.28 20.80
C HIS A 10 -43.93 -96.41 19.62
N ARG A 11 -45.06 -95.72 19.84
CA ARG A 11 -45.80 -94.77 18.98
C ARG A 11 -46.84 -94.06 19.90
N PRO A 12 -47.50 -92.94 19.55
CA PRO A 12 -47.33 -91.95 18.46
C PRO A 12 -46.82 -90.59 19.03
N SER A 13 -46.84 -89.40 18.41
CA SER A 13 -47.47 -88.79 17.20
C SER A 13 -46.49 -87.73 16.62
N SER A 14 -46.71 -86.81 15.65
CA SER A 14 -47.72 -86.44 14.62
C SER A 14 -47.05 -85.34 13.75
N SER A 15 -47.41 -85.02 12.50
CA SER A 15 -48.35 -85.59 11.51
C SER A 15 -48.02 -85.01 10.12
N SER A 16 -48.07 -85.84 9.06
CA SER A 16 -48.04 -85.44 7.62
C SER A 16 -49.45 -84.97 7.15
N PRO A 17 -49.72 -84.49 5.90
CA PRO A 17 -49.31 -85.03 4.57
C PRO A 17 -48.85 -83.94 3.55
N VAL A 18 -48.39 -84.12 2.29
CA VAL A 18 -48.45 -85.17 1.22
C VAL A 18 -49.75 -85.16 0.38
N SER A 19 -49.80 -85.02 -0.96
CA SER A 19 -48.86 -84.57 -2.03
C SER A 19 -49.71 -83.86 -3.14
N SER A 20 -49.58 -83.86 -4.48
CA SER A 20 -48.87 -84.60 -5.56
C SER A 20 -48.82 -83.78 -6.88
N ASN A 21 -48.19 -84.30 -7.95
CA ASN A 21 -48.00 -83.64 -9.26
C ASN A 21 -48.97 -84.10 -10.39
N SER A 22 -49.06 -83.28 -11.46
CA SER A 22 -49.53 -83.60 -12.84
C SER A 22 -51.06 -83.80 -13.02
N LEU A 23 -51.70 -83.50 -14.17
CA LEU A 23 -51.29 -83.73 -15.56
C LEU A 23 -51.73 -82.64 -16.58
N LEU A 24 -50.84 -82.44 -17.55
CA LEU A 24 -50.82 -81.58 -18.74
C LEU A 24 -52.03 -81.68 -19.69
N LYS A 25 -52.68 -80.53 -20.01
CA LYS A 25 -53.19 -80.19 -21.36
C LYS A 25 -53.59 -78.70 -21.51
N SER A 26 -52.83 -77.91 -22.26
CA SER A 26 -53.35 -76.73 -22.96
C SER A 26 -52.55 -76.43 -24.23
N ILE A 27 -53.18 -75.73 -25.18
CA ILE A 27 -52.77 -75.58 -26.57
C ILE A 27 -51.66 -74.53 -26.73
N LYS A 28 -50.75 -74.75 -27.68
CA LYS A 28 -49.65 -73.85 -28.03
C LYS A 28 -50.03 -72.97 -29.23
N GLU A 29 -50.54 -71.78 -28.98
CA GLU A 29 -50.48 -70.67 -29.93
C GLU A 29 -49.40 -69.66 -29.49
N PRO A 30 -48.48 -69.26 -30.38
CA PRO A 30 -47.64 -68.09 -30.13
C PRO A 30 -48.45 -66.83 -30.44
N PRO A 31 -48.52 -65.81 -29.55
CA PRO A 31 -49.18 -64.55 -29.88
C PRO A 31 -48.41 -63.84 -31.01
N HIS A 32 -49.07 -63.66 -32.15
CA HIS A 32 -48.56 -62.85 -33.25
C HIS A 32 -48.55 -61.37 -32.85
N ASN A 33 -47.43 -60.90 -32.30
CA ASN A 33 -47.00 -59.49 -32.31
C ASN A 33 -45.49 -59.40 -32.07
N ILE A 34 -44.71 -59.32 -33.15
CA ILE A 34 -43.24 -59.13 -33.09
C ILE A 34 -42.88 -57.68 -32.74
N PHE A 35 -43.84 -56.77 -32.89
CA PHE A 35 -43.73 -55.37 -32.46
C PHE A 35 -44.63 -55.13 -31.23
N PRO A 36 -44.13 -54.49 -30.17
CA PRO A 36 -44.95 -54.12 -29.02
C PRO A 36 -46.04 -53.12 -29.42
N SER A 37 -47.16 -53.10 -28.69
CA SER A 37 -48.17 -52.05 -28.85
C SER A 37 -47.57 -50.67 -28.54
N LYS A 38 -48.23 -49.60 -29.00
CA LYS A 38 -47.75 -48.21 -28.79
C LYS A 38 -47.53 -47.92 -27.29
N ASP A 39 -48.45 -48.38 -26.45
CA ASP A 39 -48.41 -48.17 -25.01
C ASP A 39 -47.33 -49.02 -24.32
N GLU A 40 -47.09 -50.25 -24.77
CA GLU A 40 -45.97 -51.07 -24.30
C GLU A 40 -44.61 -50.50 -24.74
N PHE A 41 -44.51 -49.99 -25.97
CA PHE A 41 -43.31 -49.31 -26.46
C PHE A 41 -43.02 -48.02 -25.66
N LEU A 42 -44.03 -47.18 -25.44
CA LEU A 42 -43.91 -45.98 -24.60
C LEU A 42 -43.55 -46.33 -23.15
N ARG A 43 -44.10 -47.42 -22.60
CA ARG A 43 -43.75 -47.93 -21.26
C ARG A 43 -42.31 -48.44 -21.19
N LEU A 44 -41.83 -49.14 -22.22
CA LEU A 44 -40.43 -49.57 -22.35
C LEU A 44 -39.47 -48.37 -22.45
N VAL A 45 -39.81 -47.37 -23.28
CA VAL A 45 -39.02 -46.13 -23.41
C VAL A 45 -39.02 -45.34 -22.09
N ALA A 46 -40.15 -45.25 -21.39
CA ALA A 46 -40.23 -44.59 -20.08
C ALA A 46 -39.38 -45.30 -19.02
N VAL A 47 -39.46 -46.64 -18.94
CA VAL A 47 -38.62 -47.43 -18.01
C VAL A 47 -37.13 -47.28 -18.35
N LEU A 48 -36.77 -47.31 -19.63
CA LEU A 48 -35.39 -47.11 -20.09
C LEU A 48 -34.87 -45.70 -19.75
N ALA A 49 -35.68 -44.66 -19.98
CA ALA A 49 -35.33 -43.27 -19.68
C ALA A 49 -35.21 -43.01 -18.17
N ILE A 50 -36.07 -43.61 -17.35
CA ILE A 50 -35.96 -43.57 -15.88
C ILE A 50 -34.68 -44.29 -15.43
N ALA A 51 -34.42 -45.50 -15.94
CA ALA A 51 -33.22 -46.26 -15.59
C ALA A 51 -31.92 -45.54 -16.01
N SER A 52 -31.86 -44.95 -17.21
CA SER A 52 -30.70 -44.18 -17.65
C SER A 52 -30.54 -42.87 -16.87
N SER A 53 -31.63 -42.18 -16.56
CA SER A 53 -31.61 -40.97 -15.72
C SER A 53 -31.08 -41.27 -14.31
N VAL A 54 -31.58 -42.31 -13.66
CA VAL A 54 -31.09 -42.77 -12.34
C VAL A 54 -29.62 -43.17 -12.43
N ALA A 55 -29.20 -43.94 -13.44
CA ALA A 55 -27.80 -44.34 -13.60
C ALA A 55 -26.85 -43.14 -13.79
N VAL A 56 -27.24 -42.15 -14.61
CA VAL A 56 -26.46 -40.92 -14.83
C VAL A 56 -26.40 -40.08 -13.56
N CYS A 57 -27.53 -39.84 -12.89
CA CYS A 57 -27.58 -39.11 -11.63
C CYS A 57 -26.75 -39.77 -10.52
N CYS A 58 -26.83 -41.10 -10.37
CA CYS A 58 -26.01 -41.84 -9.42
C CYS A 58 -24.51 -41.73 -9.74
N ASN A 59 -24.11 -41.78 -11.01
CA ASN A 59 -22.71 -41.67 -11.42
C ASN A 59 -22.16 -40.24 -11.20
N ILE A 60 -22.94 -39.20 -11.51
CA ILE A 60 -22.61 -37.80 -11.19
C ILE A 60 -22.49 -37.60 -9.66
N PHE A 61 -23.43 -38.13 -8.88
CA PHE A 61 -23.42 -38.03 -7.42
C PHE A 61 -22.21 -38.76 -6.81
N PHE A 62 -21.89 -39.96 -7.31
CA PHE A 62 -20.73 -40.75 -6.89
C PHE A 62 -19.40 -40.06 -7.26
N THR A 63 -19.28 -39.48 -8.45
CA THR A 63 -18.06 -38.76 -8.89
C THR A 63 -17.89 -37.39 -8.23
N LEU A 64 -18.96 -36.77 -7.73
CA LEU A 64 -18.89 -35.58 -6.88
C LEU A 64 -18.48 -35.93 -5.44
N ILE A 65 -19.06 -36.97 -4.84
CA ILE A 65 -18.80 -37.34 -3.43
C ILE A 65 -17.45 -38.04 -3.25
N ASN A 66 -17.06 -38.92 -4.18
CA ASN A 66 -15.77 -39.59 -4.14
C ASN A 66 -14.63 -38.75 -4.74
N ARG A 67 -14.90 -37.50 -5.13
CA ARG A 67 -13.88 -36.46 -5.30
C ARG A 67 -13.43 -35.88 -3.95
N GLN A 68 -13.10 -36.77 -3.01
CA GLN A 68 -12.22 -36.42 -1.91
C GLN A 68 -10.88 -35.97 -2.52
N PRO A 69 -10.36 -34.78 -2.18
CA PRO A 69 -9.02 -34.40 -2.62
C PRO A 69 -8.02 -35.40 -2.03
N LYS A 70 -7.06 -35.89 -2.83
CA LYS A 70 -6.00 -36.75 -2.31
C LYS A 70 -5.30 -36.04 -1.14
N PRO A 71 -4.98 -36.74 -0.05
CA PRO A 71 -4.15 -36.19 1.02
C PRO A 71 -2.75 -35.87 0.49
N PHE A 72 -2.05 -34.94 1.12
CA PHE A 72 -0.64 -34.71 0.83
C PHE A 72 0.24 -35.83 1.41
N CYS A 73 1.40 -36.08 0.82
CA CYS A 73 2.40 -36.98 1.39
C CYS A 73 3.17 -36.25 2.50
N ASP A 74 3.37 -36.89 3.65
CA ASP A 74 3.95 -36.24 4.84
C ASP A 74 5.44 -35.91 4.67
N SER A 75 5.83 -34.67 5.00
CA SER A 75 7.13 -34.08 4.67
C SER A 75 8.34 -34.86 5.23
N HIS A 76 8.18 -35.51 6.40
CA HIS A 76 9.25 -36.26 7.05
C HIS A 76 9.65 -37.57 6.34
N ASN A 77 8.82 -38.11 5.45
CA ASN A 77 9.12 -39.35 4.70
C ASN A 77 9.79 -39.10 3.33
N SER A 78 10.22 -37.87 3.06
CA SER A 78 10.75 -37.43 1.75
C SER A 78 12.14 -37.96 1.36
N HIS A 79 12.78 -38.79 2.19
CA HIS A 79 14.14 -39.30 1.94
C HIS A 79 14.24 -40.44 0.89
N SER A 80 13.13 -40.94 0.34
CA SER A 80 13.13 -41.91 -0.76
C SER A 80 12.22 -41.46 -1.92
N PRO A 81 12.78 -41.04 -3.08
CA PRO A 81 11.97 -40.65 -4.24
C PRO A 81 11.20 -41.82 -4.85
N ASP A 82 11.66 -43.06 -4.63
CA ASP A 82 11.07 -44.29 -5.16
C ASP A 82 9.80 -44.74 -4.42
N SER A 83 9.38 -44.03 -3.36
CA SER A 83 8.23 -44.37 -2.53
C SER A 83 7.09 -43.35 -2.58
N ILE A 84 6.95 -42.61 -3.70
CA ILE A 84 5.76 -41.78 -3.96
C ILE A 84 4.57 -42.71 -4.17
N SER A 85 3.77 -42.89 -3.13
CA SER A 85 2.61 -43.79 -3.16
C SER A 85 1.44 -43.11 -3.88
N ASP A 86 0.83 -43.78 -4.86
CA ASP A 86 -0.27 -43.26 -5.70
C ASP A 86 -1.48 -42.70 -4.91
N PHE A 87 -1.58 -43.01 -3.63
CA PHE A 87 -2.65 -42.57 -2.74
C PHE A 87 -2.53 -41.12 -2.26
N CYS A 88 -1.33 -40.50 -2.31
CA CYS A 88 -1.11 -39.12 -1.87
C CYS A 88 -0.58 -38.21 -3.00
N GLU A 89 -0.70 -36.89 -2.81
CA GLU A 89 -0.07 -35.87 -3.66
C GLU A 89 1.21 -35.34 -3.00
N PRO A 90 2.30 -35.08 -3.76
CA PRO A 90 3.55 -34.60 -3.17
C PRO A 90 3.35 -33.25 -2.46
N CYS A 91 4.03 -33.06 -1.33
CA CYS A 91 3.96 -31.79 -0.60
C CYS A 91 4.51 -30.65 -1.47
N PRO A 92 3.78 -29.53 -1.66
CA PRO A 92 4.24 -28.40 -2.45
C PRO A 92 5.39 -27.65 -1.76
N SER A 93 6.18 -26.93 -2.56
CA SER A 93 7.19 -26.00 -2.05
C SER A 93 6.58 -24.97 -1.11
N ASN A 94 7.32 -24.62 -0.05
CA ASN A 94 6.89 -23.70 1.03
C ASN A 94 5.67 -24.21 1.83
N GLY A 95 5.40 -25.52 1.78
CA GLY A 95 4.41 -26.21 2.60
C GLY A 95 5.05 -27.18 3.58
N GLU A 96 4.43 -27.32 4.75
CA GLU A 96 4.65 -28.42 5.68
C GLU A 96 3.42 -29.35 5.61
N CYS A 97 3.65 -30.62 5.31
CA CYS A 97 2.59 -31.61 5.15
C CYS A 97 2.66 -32.65 6.27
N ASN A 98 1.59 -32.76 7.06
CA ASN A 98 1.48 -33.67 8.19
C ASN A 98 0.08 -34.31 8.22
N GLN A 99 0.00 -35.64 8.36
CA GLN A 99 -1.24 -36.42 8.33
C GLN A 99 -2.14 -36.07 7.14
N GLY A 100 -1.55 -35.87 5.96
CA GLY A 100 -2.28 -35.51 4.74
C GLY A 100 -2.74 -34.04 4.65
N LYS A 101 -2.51 -33.22 5.68
CA LYS A 101 -2.85 -31.79 5.69
C LYS A 101 -1.66 -30.94 5.26
N LEU A 102 -1.89 -30.05 4.31
CA LEU A 102 -0.98 -28.96 3.96
C LEU A 102 -1.19 -27.76 4.87
N GLU A 103 -0.15 -27.35 5.59
CA GLU A 103 0.01 -26.04 6.21
C GLU A 103 1.14 -25.29 5.47
N CYS A 104 1.13 -23.96 5.46
CA CYS A 104 2.13 -23.16 4.73
C CYS A 104 3.14 -22.55 5.70
N VAL A 105 4.42 -22.50 5.30
CA VAL A 105 5.46 -21.88 6.12
C VAL A 105 5.23 -20.38 6.25
N ARG A 106 5.75 -19.77 7.32
CA ARG A 106 5.61 -18.32 7.58
C ARG A 106 6.06 -17.51 6.36
N GLY A 107 5.25 -16.53 5.98
CA GLY A 107 5.41 -15.78 4.73
C GLY A 107 4.56 -16.25 3.55
N TYR A 108 3.87 -17.39 3.66
CA TYR A 108 3.08 -17.97 2.57
C TYR A 108 1.63 -18.24 2.98
N ARG A 109 0.69 -17.91 2.10
CA ARG A 109 -0.75 -18.15 2.26
C ARG A 109 -1.19 -19.34 1.40
N LYS A 110 -2.09 -20.17 1.93
CA LYS A 110 -2.61 -21.36 1.24
C LYS A 110 -3.59 -20.97 0.14
N HIS A 111 -3.21 -21.19 -1.12
CA HIS A 111 -4.06 -20.96 -2.29
C HIS A 111 -4.42 -22.30 -2.94
N GLY A 112 -5.53 -22.88 -2.49
CA GLY A 112 -5.98 -24.21 -2.90
C GLY A 112 -5.01 -25.32 -2.45
N LYS A 113 -4.18 -25.80 -3.37
CA LYS A 113 -3.18 -26.86 -3.16
C LYS A 113 -1.73 -26.36 -3.13
N LEU A 114 -1.52 -25.04 -3.23
CA LEU A 114 -0.18 -24.43 -3.26
C LEU A 114 -0.02 -23.44 -2.09
N CYS A 115 1.23 -23.24 -1.65
CA CYS A 115 1.60 -22.16 -0.76
C CYS A 115 2.21 -21.02 -1.60
N VAL A 116 1.50 -19.90 -1.65
CA VAL A 116 1.85 -18.72 -2.46
C VAL A 116 2.36 -17.63 -1.52
N GLU A 117 3.39 -16.87 -1.93
CA GLU A 117 3.94 -15.78 -1.11
C GLU A 117 2.82 -14.78 -0.74
N ASP A 118 2.78 -14.40 0.54
CA ASP A 118 1.74 -13.53 1.06
C ASP A 118 1.97 -12.08 0.63
N GLY A 119 1.03 -11.56 -0.18
CA GLY A 119 1.09 -10.20 -0.72
C GLY A 119 1.08 -9.12 0.38
N ASP A 120 0.32 -9.35 1.45
CA ASP A 120 0.15 -8.38 2.55
C ASP A 120 1.47 -8.24 3.33
N ILE A 121 2.18 -9.36 3.54
CA ILE A 121 3.51 -9.41 4.16
C ILE A 121 4.55 -8.74 3.24
N ASN A 122 4.51 -9.02 1.93
CA ASN A 122 5.45 -8.46 0.96
C ASN A 122 5.28 -6.94 0.78
N GLU A 123 4.03 -6.44 0.79
CA GLU A 123 3.75 -5.00 0.76
C GLU A 123 4.15 -4.32 2.08
N THR A 124 3.86 -4.94 3.22
CA THR A 124 4.27 -4.44 4.54
C THR A 124 5.79 -4.35 4.66
N ALA A 125 6.52 -5.38 4.25
CA ALA A 125 7.98 -5.37 4.23
C ALA A 125 8.54 -4.22 3.36
N LYS A 126 7.92 -3.91 2.21
CA LYS A 126 8.31 -2.77 1.37
C LYS A 126 8.02 -1.42 2.03
N LYS A 127 6.90 -1.29 2.75
CA LYS A 127 6.56 -0.06 3.51
C LYS A 127 7.54 0.18 4.66
N LEU A 128 7.83 -0.86 5.45
CA LEU A 128 8.80 -0.81 6.56
C LEU A 128 10.21 -0.50 6.05
N LEU A 129 10.67 -1.20 5.00
CA LEU A 129 11.96 -0.97 4.36
C LEU A 129 12.12 0.48 3.90
N LYS A 130 11.11 1.01 3.19
CA LYS A 130 11.13 2.41 2.71
C LYS A 130 11.11 3.42 3.86
N TRP A 131 10.42 3.13 4.96
CA TRP A 131 10.46 4.00 6.15
C TRP A 131 11.87 4.03 6.77
N ILE A 132 12.53 2.87 6.92
CA ILE A 132 13.90 2.78 7.42
C ILE A 132 14.87 3.51 6.48
N GLU A 133 14.75 3.30 5.15
CA GLU A 133 15.56 3.97 4.13
C GLU A 133 15.45 5.49 4.25
N ILE A 134 14.22 6.04 4.25
CA ILE A 134 13.99 7.49 4.38
C ILE A 134 14.57 8.01 5.69
N HIS A 135 14.22 7.39 6.84
CA HIS A 135 14.65 7.86 8.16
C HIS A 135 16.19 7.90 8.27
N LEU A 136 16.89 6.82 7.87
CA LEU A 136 18.35 6.75 7.97
C LEU A 136 19.05 7.66 6.97
N CYS A 137 18.53 7.78 5.75
CA CYS A 137 19.14 8.60 4.71
C CYS A 137 18.87 10.09 4.90
N GLU A 138 17.72 10.50 5.45
CA GLU A 138 17.47 11.88 5.87
C GLU A 138 18.36 12.28 7.07
N ALA A 139 18.52 11.39 8.06
CA ALA A 139 19.43 11.62 9.19
C ALA A 139 20.91 11.76 8.73
N GLN A 140 21.38 10.83 7.88
CA GLN A 140 22.73 10.91 7.30
C GLN A 140 22.89 12.16 6.42
N ALA A 141 21.86 12.54 5.66
CA ALA A 141 21.92 13.73 4.83
C ALA A 141 21.94 15.03 5.67
N GLN A 142 21.24 15.10 6.80
CA GLN A 142 21.36 16.21 7.75
C GLN A 142 22.76 16.28 8.38
N PHE A 143 23.35 15.13 8.74
CA PHE A 143 24.73 15.07 9.21
C PHE A 143 25.73 15.58 8.16
N LEU A 144 25.58 15.18 6.89
CA LEU A 144 26.40 15.67 5.77
C LEU A 144 26.22 17.18 5.47
N CYS A 145 25.19 17.82 6.03
CA CYS A 145 24.86 19.22 5.78
C CYS A 145 25.29 20.17 6.91
N ASP A 146 25.05 19.78 8.17
CA ASP A 146 25.29 20.62 9.35
C ASP A 146 26.28 20.00 10.36
N GLY A 147 26.75 18.77 10.13
CA GLY A 147 27.64 18.04 11.04
C GLY A 147 26.96 17.53 12.31
N LEU A 148 25.62 17.52 12.35
CA LEU A 148 24.82 17.16 13.51
C LEU A 148 24.14 15.80 13.32
N GLY A 149 24.15 14.97 14.37
CA GLY A 149 23.51 13.64 14.38
C GLY A 149 24.52 12.49 14.52
N ALA A 150 24.04 11.26 14.36
CA ALA A 150 24.83 10.04 14.39
C ALA A 150 24.80 9.36 13.00
N VAL A 151 25.98 9.07 12.46
CA VAL A 151 26.18 8.41 11.15
C VAL A 151 25.83 6.93 11.20
N TRP A 152 26.02 6.31 12.37
CA TRP A 152 25.71 4.91 12.65
C TRP A 152 24.58 4.87 13.68
N VAL A 153 23.53 4.10 13.37
CA VAL A 153 22.33 3.96 14.21
C VAL A 153 22.13 2.48 14.51
N ARG A 154 21.82 2.12 15.76
CA ARG A 154 21.72 0.72 16.18
C ARG A 154 20.40 0.11 15.71
N GLU A 155 20.42 -1.17 15.33
CA GLU A 155 19.24 -1.88 14.82
C GLU A 155 18.07 -1.87 15.83
N ASP A 156 18.36 -1.99 17.13
CA ASP A 156 17.36 -2.04 18.20
C ASP A 156 16.64 -0.70 18.43
N ASP A 157 17.34 0.44 18.33
CA ASP A 157 16.73 1.77 18.44
C ASP A 157 15.72 2.02 17.30
N ILE A 158 16.06 1.62 16.08
CA ILE A 158 15.21 1.80 14.88
C ILE A 158 13.91 1.00 15.02
N TRP A 159 13.98 -0.26 15.45
CA TRP A 159 12.77 -1.06 15.69
C TRP A 159 11.93 -0.50 16.84
N LYS A 160 12.56 0.01 17.90
CA LYS A 160 11.87 0.61 19.05
C LYS A 160 11.13 1.89 18.70
N GLU A 161 11.65 2.73 17.80
CA GLU A 161 10.91 3.89 17.26
C GLU A 161 9.75 3.43 16.37
N LEU A 162 10.01 2.44 15.51
CA LEU A 162 9.04 1.91 14.55
C LEU A 162 7.85 1.19 15.21
N ASP A 163 8.06 0.47 16.31
CA ASP A 163 7.00 -0.13 17.13
C ASP A 163 6.10 0.95 17.79
N GLY A 164 6.67 2.12 18.10
CA GLY A 164 5.93 3.29 18.57
C GLY A 164 5.12 3.99 17.47
N HIS A 165 5.47 3.78 16.20
CA HIS A 165 4.89 4.44 15.04
C HIS A 165 3.62 3.73 14.54
N ASP A 166 2.66 4.49 14.03
CA ASP A 166 1.35 3.95 13.62
C ASP A 166 1.44 2.99 12.41
N LEU A 167 2.56 2.99 11.70
CA LEU A 167 2.83 2.09 10.58
C LEU A 167 2.98 0.62 11.01
N VAL A 168 3.31 0.32 12.28
CA VAL A 168 3.23 -1.05 12.82
C VAL A 168 1.82 -1.35 13.34
N LYS A 169 1.23 -0.44 14.12
CA LYS A 169 -0.08 -0.61 14.76
C LYS A 169 -1.22 -0.88 13.77
N ASN A 170 -1.22 -0.22 12.62
CA ASN A 170 -2.26 -0.35 11.61
C ASN A 170 -2.25 -1.68 10.84
N VAL A 171 -1.19 -2.50 10.93
CA VAL A 171 -1.05 -3.72 10.11
C VAL A 171 -1.63 -4.96 10.81
N GLY A 172 -1.82 -4.91 12.14
CA GLY A 172 -2.57 -5.94 12.86
C GLY A 172 -2.01 -7.37 12.75
N LEU A 173 -0.68 -7.48 12.56
CA LEU A 173 0.01 -8.76 12.38
C LEU A 173 -0.01 -9.61 13.66
N ASP A 174 -0.17 -10.92 13.49
CA ASP A 174 0.24 -11.91 14.48
C ASP A 174 1.76 -11.83 14.73
N ASP A 175 2.20 -12.09 15.96
CA ASP A 175 3.60 -11.97 16.41
C ASP A 175 4.57 -12.82 15.57
N GLY A 176 4.18 -14.07 15.25
CA GLY A 176 4.97 -14.95 14.39
C GLY A 176 5.08 -14.44 12.95
N THR A 177 4.11 -13.68 12.50
CA THR A 177 4.05 -13.06 11.16
C THR A 177 4.81 -11.74 11.12
N PHE A 178 4.75 -10.93 12.19
CA PHE A 178 5.58 -9.75 12.39
C PHE A 178 7.06 -10.11 12.44
N LEU A 179 7.44 -11.16 13.17
CA LEU A 179 8.82 -11.65 13.25
C LEU A 179 9.40 -12.03 11.88
N TYR A 180 8.63 -12.75 11.05
CA TYR A 180 9.04 -13.07 9.68
C TYR A 180 9.16 -11.81 8.81
N THR A 181 8.23 -10.86 8.95
CA THR A 181 8.25 -9.58 8.24
C THR A 181 9.51 -8.78 8.62
N LYS A 182 9.84 -8.70 9.91
CA LYS A 182 11.06 -8.07 10.45
C LYS A 182 12.34 -8.72 9.88
N GLN A 183 12.41 -10.05 9.85
CA GLN A 183 13.55 -10.76 9.25
C GLN A 183 13.70 -10.44 7.75
N ARG A 184 12.60 -10.44 6.99
CA ARG A 184 12.56 -10.08 5.56
C ARG A 184 12.98 -8.63 5.31
N VAL A 185 12.56 -7.69 6.17
CA VAL A 185 13.01 -6.30 6.12
C VAL A 185 14.51 -6.20 6.40
N MET A 186 15.03 -6.88 7.42
CA MET A 186 16.45 -6.83 7.75
C MET A 186 17.36 -7.43 6.67
N ASP A 187 16.91 -8.47 5.96
CA ASP A 187 17.61 -9.03 4.79
C ASP A 187 17.53 -8.13 3.54
N ALA A 188 16.54 -7.24 3.45
CA ALA A 188 16.52 -6.21 2.41
C ALA A 188 17.37 -4.98 2.79
N VAL A 189 17.31 -4.56 4.07
CA VAL A 189 18.13 -3.48 4.65
C VAL A 189 19.62 -3.79 4.50
N SER A 190 20.06 -5.02 4.81
CA SER A 190 21.48 -5.41 4.71
C SER A 190 22.04 -5.45 3.28
N ARG A 191 21.17 -5.37 2.26
CA ARG A 191 21.55 -5.30 0.84
C ARG A 191 21.53 -3.88 0.28
N LEU A 192 20.88 -2.95 0.97
CA LEU A 192 20.66 -1.56 0.52
C LEU A 192 21.45 -0.54 1.36
N LEU A 193 21.65 -0.82 2.64
CA LEU A 193 22.33 0.06 3.60
C LEU A 193 23.68 -0.53 4.04
N GLU A 194 24.60 0.32 4.48
CA GLU A 194 25.86 -0.12 5.08
C GLU A 194 25.60 -0.72 6.47
N THR A 195 25.97 -1.98 6.66
CA THR A 195 25.86 -2.68 7.96
C THR A 195 27.21 -2.83 8.62
N ARG A 196 27.28 -2.60 9.94
CA ARG A 196 28.46 -2.85 10.78
C ARG A 196 28.06 -3.65 12.01
N THR A 197 29.03 -4.36 12.59
CA THR A 197 28.95 -4.85 13.96
C THR A 197 29.94 -4.08 14.84
N ASP A 198 29.46 -3.50 15.93
CA ASP A 198 30.27 -2.87 16.98
C ASP A 198 31.01 -3.94 17.82
N PRO A 199 32.15 -3.65 18.49
CA PRO A 199 32.86 -4.65 19.31
C PRO A 199 32.02 -5.31 20.42
N HIS A 200 30.90 -4.72 20.84
CA HIS A 200 29.94 -5.35 21.76
C HIS A 200 28.99 -6.37 21.10
N GLY A 201 29.14 -6.62 19.80
CA GLY A 201 28.29 -7.54 19.01
C GLY A 201 26.98 -6.93 18.52
N ILE A 202 26.75 -5.65 18.78
CA ILE A 202 25.55 -4.90 18.35
C ILE A 202 25.65 -4.57 16.87
N LYS A 203 24.54 -4.69 16.13
CA LYS A 203 24.46 -4.28 14.73
C LYS A 203 24.13 -2.79 14.61
N GLU A 204 24.90 -2.12 13.76
CA GLU A 204 24.71 -0.72 13.37
C GLU A 204 24.40 -0.63 11.88
N LEU A 205 23.56 0.34 11.52
CA LEU A 205 23.15 0.65 10.16
C LEU A 205 23.57 2.09 9.82
N LYS A 206 23.99 2.30 8.57
CA LYS A 206 24.34 3.61 7.98
C LYS A 206 23.74 3.70 6.58
N CYS A 207 23.20 4.87 6.21
CA CYS A 207 22.85 5.11 4.81
C CYS A 207 24.12 5.31 3.96
N PRO A 208 24.27 4.66 2.80
CA PRO A 208 25.40 4.89 1.90
C PRO A 208 25.42 6.34 1.42
N ASP A 209 26.60 6.97 1.37
CA ASP A 209 26.67 8.43 1.15
C ASP A 209 26.16 8.85 -0.24
N SER A 210 26.26 7.96 -1.24
CA SER A 210 25.66 8.15 -2.56
C SER A 210 24.12 8.10 -2.57
N LEU A 211 23.51 7.36 -1.64
CA LEU A 211 22.06 7.35 -1.44
C LEU A 211 21.64 8.57 -0.62
N ALA A 212 22.34 8.87 0.48
CA ALA A 212 22.08 10.04 1.32
C ALA A 212 22.16 11.38 0.55
N GLU A 213 23.04 11.50 -0.45
CA GLU A 213 23.10 12.68 -1.33
C GLU A 213 21.75 13.02 -1.97
N HIS A 214 20.91 12.03 -2.30
CA HIS A 214 19.57 12.21 -2.86
C HIS A 214 18.58 12.79 -1.85
N TYR A 215 18.74 12.47 -0.57
CA TYR A 215 17.91 12.91 0.55
C TYR A 215 18.32 14.27 1.14
N LYS A 216 19.43 14.89 0.68
CA LYS A 216 19.83 16.23 1.14
C LYS A 216 18.72 17.28 0.99
N PRO A 217 18.37 18.00 2.07
CA PRO A 217 17.34 19.02 2.00
C PRO A 217 17.76 20.19 1.10
N VAL A 218 16.80 20.74 0.36
CA VAL A 218 16.99 21.86 -0.58
C VAL A 218 17.80 23.04 0.02
N PRO A 219 17.53 23.57 1.24
CA PRO A 219 18.34 24.64 1.82
C PRO A 219 19.82 24.26 2.03
N CYS A 220 20.14 23.00 2.31
CA CYS A 220 21.53 22.53 2.38
C CYS A 220 22.20 22.55 1.01
N ARG A 221 21.56 22.02 -0.05
CA ARG A 221 22.10 22.09 -1.41
C ARG A 221 22.34 23.54 -1.86
N ILE A 222 21.42 24.45 -1.53
CA ILE A 222 21.58 25.89 -1.78
C ILE A 222 22.77 26.45 -0.99
N ARG A 223 22.91 26.15 0.30
CA ARG A 223 24.03 26.61 1.14
C ARG A 223 25.38 26.08 0.66
N GLN A 224 25.45 24.80 0.28
CA GLN A 224 26.64 24.17 -0.28
C GLN A 224 27.05 24.89 -1.58
N TRP A 225 26.12 25.03 -2.53
CA TRP A 225 26.35 25.74 -3.79
C TRP A 225 26.75 27.21 -3.59
N LEU A 226 26.09 27.92 -2.67
CA LEU A 226 26.43 29.31 -2.32
C LEU A 226 27.84 29.43 -1.71
N SER A 227 28.29 28.45 -0.93
CA SER A 227 29.64 28.44 -0.34
C SER A 227 30.73 28.19 -1.40
N GLU A 228 30.48 27.27 -2.34
CA GLU A 228 31.36 26.98 -3.47
C GLU A 228 31.46 28.18 -4.44
N HIS A 229 30.34 28.86 -4.70
CA HIS A 229 30.25 29.99 -5.64
C HIS A 229 30.35 31.36 -4.95
N ALA A 230 30.73 31.42 -3.66
CA ALA A 230 30.69 32.63 -2.83
C ALA A 230 31.44 33.81 -3.46
N LEU A 231 32.60 33.56 -4.06
CA LEU A 231 33.45 34.56 -4.72
C LEU A 231 32.78 35.21 -5.96
N ILE A 232 31.75 34.58 -6.53
CA ILE A 232 31.00 35.09 -7.68
C ILE A 232 29.66 35.68 -7.22
N VAL A 233 28.94 34.99 -6.33
CA VAL A 233 27.61 35.41 -5.86
C VAL A 233 27.69 36.70 -5.04
N PHE A 234 28.71 36.87 -4.18
CA PHE A 234 28.83 38.05 -3.34
C PHE A 234 29.07 39.36 -4.13
N PRO A 235 30.04 39.47 -5.07
CA PRO A 235 30.19 40.69 -5.85
C PRO A 235 29.02 40.94 -6.81
N VAL A 236 28.43 39.90 -7.42
CA VAL A 236 27.27 40.08 -8.33
C VAL A 236 26.04 40.58 -7.59
N SER A 237 25.71 40.01 -6.42
CA SER A 237 24.60 40.50 -5.60
C SER A 237 24.84 41.92 -5.06
N THR A 238 26.06 42.22 -4.60
CA THR A 238 26.46 43.57 -4.18
C THR A 238 26.30 44.60 -5.31
N LEU A 239 26.72 44.25 -6.53
CA LEU A 239 26.58 45.10 -7.72
C LEU A 239 25.11 45.34 -8.07
N LEU A 240 24.26 44.30 -8.07
CA LEU A 240 22.83 44.43 -8.36
C LEU A 240 22.10 45.30 -7.33
N ILE A 241 22.43 45.16 -6.03
CA ILE A 241 21.89 46.01 -4.96
C ILE A 241 22.36 47.46 -5.15
N GLY A 242 23.64 47.68 -5.44
CA GLY A 242 24.17 49.01 -5.77
C GLY A 242 23.45 49.67 -6.96
N CYS A 243 23.31 48.94 -8.06
CA CYS A 243 22.62 49.41 -9.27
C CYS A 243 21.14 49.77 -9.01
N THR A 244 20.41 48.93 -8.26
CA THR A 244 18.99 49.19 -7.94
C THR A 244 18.81 50.39 -7.02
N VAL A 245 19.66 50.58 -6.01
CA VAL A 245 19.62 51.76 -5.12
C VAL A 245 19.99 53.05 -5.88
N LEU A 246 21.00 53.00 -6.76
CA LEU A 246 21.36 54.16 -7.60
C LEU A 246 20.22 54.52 -8.57
N PHE A 247 19.64 53.53 -9.24
CA PHE A 247 18.50 53.71 -10.14
C PHE A 247 17.27 54.28 -9.42
N TRP A 248 17.00 53.82 -8.19
CA TRP A 248 15.94 54.37 -7.34
C TRP A 248 16.19 55.84 -7.00
N LYS A 249 17.41 56.21 -6.57
CA LYS A 249 17.76 57.61 -6.30
C LYS A 249 17.70 58.51 -7.54
N VAL A 250 18.04 58.01 -8.72
CA VAL A 250 17.87 58.76 -9.98
C VAL A 250 16.38 58.99 -10.28
N ARG A 251 15.54 57.94 -10.22
CA ARG A 251 14.08 58.07 -10.40
C ARG A 251 13.44 59.00 -9.39
N GLN A 252 13.82 58.91 -8.12
CA GLN A 252 13.32 59.77 -7.04
C GLN A 252 13.68 61.25 -7.29
N ARG A 253 14.91 61.54 -7.74
CA ARG A 253 15.33 62.90 -8.12
C ARG A 253 14.56 63.42 -9.34
N GLN A 254 14.36 62.60 -10.36
CA GLN A 254 13.58 62.96 -11.55
C GLN A 254 12.13 63.29 -11.19
N TYR A 255 11.48 62.44 -10.38
CA TYR A 255 10.11 62.65 -9.90
C TYR A 255 9.95 63.93 -9.06
N ILE A 256 10.95 64.26 -8.23
CA ILE A 256 10.95 65.53 -7.48
C ILE A 256 11.14 66.72 -8.42
N SER A 257 12.03 66.65 -9.42
CA SER A 257 12.24 67.73 -10.40
C SER A 257 10.97 68.04 -11.18
N SER A 258 10.34 67.03 -11.79
CA SER A 258 9.13 67.22 -12.59
C SER A 258 7.97 67.80 -11.78
N ARG A 259 7.82 67.40 -10.50
CA ARG A 259 6.79 67.95 -9.61
C ARG A 259 7.10 69.38 -9.16
N VAL A 260 8.37 69.77 -9.10
CA VAL A 260 8.79 71.16 -8.83
C VAL A 260 8.56 72.04 -10.07
N GLU A 261 8.85 71.54 -11.27
CA GLU A 261 8.59 72.23 -12.54
C GLU A 261 7.08 72.48 -12.75
N GLU A 262 6.24 71.49 -12.46
CA GLU A 262 4.77 71.59 -12.50
C GLU A 262 4.24 72.69 -11.53
N LEU A 263 4.76 72.73 -10.30
CA LEU A 263 4.43 73.77 -9.32
C LEU A 263 4.92 75.16 -9.75
N TYR A 264 6.10 75.27 -10.38
CA TYR A 264 6.59 76.54 -10.92
C TYR A 264 5.66 77.09 -12.00
N HIS A 265 5.27 76.27 -12.99
CA HIS A 265 4.32 76.68 -14.02
C HIS A 265 2.96 77.09 -13.43
N GLN A 266 2.47 76.37 -12.41
CA GLN A 266 1.26 76.74 -11.69
C GLN A 266 1.39 78.14 -11.04
N CYS A 267 2.48 78.41 -10.33
CA CYS A 267 2.75 79.72 -9.72
C CYS A 267 2.88 80.85 -10.75
N THR A 268 3.55 80.61 -11.90
CA THR A 268 3.69 81.64 -12.95
C THR A 268 2.34 82.08 -13.53
N SER A 269 1.37 81.16 -13.67
CA SER A 269 0.03 81.52 -14.14
C SER A 269 -0.78 82.37 -13.14
N PHE A 270 -0.57 82.19 -11.83
CA PHE A 270 -1.13 83.08 -10.81
C PHE A 270 -0.48 84.47 -10.78
N GLY A 271 0.83 84.57 -11.07
CA GLY A 271 1.48 85.87 -11.24
C GLY A 271 0.88 86.69 -12.39
N ALA A 272 0.55 86.05 -13.50
CA ALA A 272 -0.10 86.68 -14.67
C ALA A 272 -1.54 87.16 -14.40
N THR A 273 -2.18 86.72 -13.30
CA THR A 273 -3.50 87.20 -12.85
C THR A 273 -3.43 88.24 -11.73
N GLY A 274 -2.25 88.82 -11.49
CA GLY A 274 -2.04 89.94 -10.56
C GLY A 274 -1.99 89.54 -9.09
N ILE A 275 -1.81 88.26 -8.78
CA ILE A 275 -1.80 87.75 -7.40
C ILE A 275 -0.36 87.68 -6.87
N SER A 276 0.01 88.63 -6.02
CA SER A 276 1.29 88.62 -5.30
C SER A 276 1.28 87.54 -4.22
N VAL A 277 2.24 86.61 -4.29
CA VAL A 277 2.44 85.55 -3.29
C VAL A 277 3.73 85.83 -2.52
N VAL A 278 3.62 86.01 -1.21
CA VAL A 278 4.78 86.27 -0.33
C VAL A 278 5.17 84.99 0.38
N LEU A 279 6.42 84.56 0.18
CA LEU A 279 7.04 83.43 0.87
C LEU A 279 7.70 83.91 2.17
N HIS A 280 7.09 83.61 3.31
CA HIS A 280 7.68 83.90 4.62
C HIS A 280 8.26 82.61 5.23
N LYS A 281 9.53 82.67 5.65
CA LYS A 281 10.23 81.53 6.28
C LYS A 281 10.26 81.71 7.79
N HIS A 282 9.71 80.75 8.54
CA HIS A 282 9.73 80.79 10.01
C HIS A 282 9.96 79.38 10.57
N ASN A 283 10.94 79.22 11.46
CA ASN A 283 11.34 77.93 12.07
C ASN A 283 11.43 76.75 11.08
N GLY A 284 12.02 76.98 9.90
CA GLY A 284 12.20 75.96 8.85
C GLY A 284 11.01 75.78 7.91
N ILE A 285 9.80 76.19 8.32
CA ILE A 285 8.58 76.11 7.52
C ILE A 285 8.53 77.30 6.54
N PHE A 286 8.12 77.04 5.30
CA PHE A 286 7.78 78.07 4.31
C PHE A 286 6.27 78.24 4.24
N LEU A 287 5.77 79.45 4.54
CA LEU A 287 4.36 79.79 4.44
C LEU A 287 4.13 80.60 3.14
N LEU A 288 3.17 80.13 2.34
CA LEU A 288 2.73 80.75 1.09
C LEU A 288 1.48 81.61 1.36
N TYR A 289 1.66 82.92 1.51
CA TYR A 289 0.54 83.84 1.68
C TYR A 289 0.03 84.35 0.34
N LYS A 290 -1.25 84.08 0.04
CA LYS A 290 -1.94 84.53 -1.18
C LYS A 290 -2.68 85.84 -0.91
N SER A 291 -1.98 86.97 -1.00
CA SER A 291 -2.58 88.30 -0.83
C SER A 291 -3.29 88.73 -2.12
N LEU A 292 -4.63 88.61 -2.12
CA LEU A 292 -5.47 89.28 -3.11
C LEU A 292 -5.55 90.76 -2.76
N ALA A 293 -5.24 91.66 -3.71
CA ALA A 293 -5.28 93.10 -3.50
C ALA A 293 -6.71 93.66 -3.62
N ILE A 294 -7.57 93.33 -2.65
CA ILE A 294 -8.91 93.89 -2.47
C ILE A 294 -9.07 94.29 -1.00
N GLU A 295 -9.58 95.48 -0.73
CA GLU A 295 -9.84 95.95 0.63
C GLU A 295 -11.05 95.23 1.28
N VAL A 296 -10.95 95.03 2.60
CA VAL A 296 -12.02 94.59 3.52
C VAL A 296 -12.39 93.08 3.50
N ALA A 297 -12.69 92.59 4.72
CA ALA A 297 -13.32 91.30 5.08
C ALA A 297 -12.46 90.01 5.19
N VAL A 298 -12.23 89.65 6.46
CA VAL A 298 -12.06 88.30 7.07
C VAL A 298 -12.99 87.26 6.39
N PRO A 299 -12.52 86.04 6.03
CA PRO A 299 -12.45 84.94 7.02
C PRO A 299 -11.28 83.94 6.89
N GLU A 300 -11.33 82.95 7.80
CA GLU A 300 -10.44 81.81 7.98
C GLU A 300 -10.32 80.89 6.75
N TYR A 301 -9.22 80.14 6.65
CA TYR A 301 -9.25 78.67 6.60
C TYR A 301 -7.86 78.09 6.88
N LEU A 302 -7.78 77.06 7.74
CA LEU A 302 -6.54 76.38 8.10
C LEU A 302 -6.40 75.09 7.26
N ILE A 303 -5.27 74.91 6.56
CA ILE A 303 -4.95 73.63 5.88
C ILE A 303 -3.54 73.20 6.29
N LEU A 304 -3.48 72.09 7.03
CA LEU A 304 -2.24 71.41 7.40
C LEU A 304 -1.87 70.37 6.33
N VAL A 305 -0.58 70.29 5.99
CA VAL A 305 0.01 69.20 5.20
C VAL A 305 1.07 68.53 6.08
N PRO A 306 1.03 67.19 6.25
CA PRO A 306 1.90 66.51 7.22
C PRO A 306 3.35 66.38 6.75
N GLU A 307 4.26 66.21 7.72
CA GLU A 307 5.68 65.96 7.47
C GLU A 307 5.94 64.63 6.74
N LEU A 308 6.99 64.63 5.93
CA LEU A 308 7.79 63.43 5.64
C LEU A 308 9.18 63.66 6.21
N ASN A 309 9.44 63.09 7.38
CA ASN A 309 10.73 63.20 8.06
C ASN A 309 11.80 62.27 7.45
N SER A 310 13.05 62.46 7.88
CA SER A 310 14.27 61.91 7.25
C SER A 310 14.47 60.40 7.39
#